data_AF-A0A8S2X914-F1
#
_entry.id   AF-A0A8S2X914-F1
#
_cell.length_a   1.000
_cell.length_b   1.000
_cell.length_c   1.000
_cell.angle_alpha   90.00
_cell.angle_beta   90.00
_cell.angle_gamma   90.00
#
_symmetry.space_group_name_H-M   'P 1'
#
loop_
_entity.id
_entity.type
_entity.pdbx_description
1 polymer ?
#
loop_
_entity_poly.entity_id
_entity_poly.type
_entity_poly.pdbx_seq_one_letter_code
_entity_poly.pdbx_strand_id
1 'polypeptide(L)'
;SLAVLDVNGNILLILATPAGTYAATDSSSLSGTASIPAVSSSTACIAGTYKSSSGIHPCSLCPSGTRNPGGGPCTSCINCSSNSFCPWGAVFEVNETYITSQSQAYAYPHSPELTAYEDIVLSNSFAIGSTSHCIVTSPLFWALIIAGLGVIIIIVMNTLHFFLHPQKSDKWRKTIKKIFRQTDLIVSEGELWIGGIVSLCVLVIILMSYVFAGSFYSQYPAESVGDSSFACDTTLRNAQYDSNLQSLAIPVSDEEESIVDMLDNQVFTLQLDILNTIISCQTISFVEVVGSTTLSLTMASCTNVNGVVSATIIVLDHDATIEVTLTGIQLVGGFRLGLSGPSQSNDSSTLQQLSFREAFYGISLGTMVQSVTVGIQLTKAINETKPLSGDSSSFSGIWYPIFSLNNRKTFITSTQYSQLPSSSDTVMTITISEASYYIKNTESPIAKQQEVIFHTFLFTIICLEISGLIFLIVKLMFIPIVKKVIAHYYHAPRGKVTPTHENASHESNSETRSEDD
;
A
#
# COMPACT_ATOMS: atom_id res chain seq x y z
N SER A 1 -18.87 -35.04 -51.34
CA SER A 1 -17.59 -35.76 -51.25
C SER A 1 -16.53 -34.93 -51.96
N LEU A 2 -15.27 -35.12 -51.60
CA LEU A 2 -14.10 -34.47 -52.20
C LEU A 2 -13.08 -35.57 -52.52
N ALA A 3 -12.52 -35.56 -53.73
CA ALA A 3 -11.42 -36.44 -54.11
C ALA A 3 -10.13 -35.61 -54.14
N VAL A 4 -9.12 -36.02 -53.39
CA VAL A 4 -7.80 -35.39 -53.37
C VAL A 4 -6.82 -36.33 -54.03
N LEU A 5 -6.07 -35.84 -55.02
CA LEU A 5 -4.98 -36.58 -55.65
C LEU A 5 -3.66 -36.14 -55.04
N ASP A 6 -2.88 -37.09 -54.56
CA ASP A 6 -1.49 -36.87 -54.15
C ASP A 6 -0.57 -36.77 -55.39
N VAL A 7 0.62 -36.21 -55.21
CA VAL A 7 1.67 -36.08 -56.23
C VAL A 7 2.10 -37.42 -56.85
N ASN A 8 1.84 -38.53 -56.15
CA ASN A 8 2.10 -39.89 -56.60
C ASN A 8 0.93 -40.55 -57.35
N GLY A 9 -0.17 -39.82 -57.61
CA GLY A 9 -1.36 -40.35 -58.28
C GLY A 9 -2.30 -41.18 -57.38
N ASN A 10 -2.04 -41.21 -56.07
CA ASN A 10 -2.93 -41.83 -55.09
C ASN A 10 -4.20 -41.00 -54.93
N ILE A 11 -5.36 -41.65 -54.84
CA ILE A 11 -6.66 -41.00 -54.68
C ILE A 11 -7.16 -41.18 -53.24
N LEU A 12 -7.39 -40.06 -52.56
CA LEU A 12 -8.05 -39.99 -51.26
C LEU A 12 -9.50 -39.52 -51.46
N LEU A 13 -10.46 -40.36 -51.10
CA LEU A 13 -11.89 -40.03 -51.16
C LEU A 13 -12.39 -39.60 -49.79
N ILE A 14 -12.69 -38.31 -49.66
CA ILE A 14 -13.30 -37.70 -48.47
C ILE A 14 -14.82 -37.68 -48.65
N LEU A 15 -15.52 -38.55 -47.93
CA LEU A 15 -16.96 -38.66 -47.97
C LEU A 15 -17.61 -37.59 -47.08
N ALA A 16 -18.81 -37.16 -47.45
CA ALA A 16 -19.60 -36.30 -46.59
C ALA A 16 -20.06 -37.10 -45.37
N THR A 17 -19.89 -36.54 -44.18
CA THR A 17 -20.30 -37.18 -42.93
C THR A 17 -21.55 -36.50 -42.38
N PRO A 18 -22.38 -37.22 -41.60
CA PRO A 18 -23.55 -36.63 -40.96
C PRO A 18 -23.15 -35.55 -39.93
N ALA A 19 -24.12 -34.71 -39.56
CA ALA A 19 -23.93 -33.75 -38.46
C ALA A 19 -23.39 -34.45 -37.19
N GLY A 20 -22.54 -33.77 -36.44
CA GLY A 20 -21.85 -34.28 -35.26
C GLY A 20 -20.61 -35.15 -35.52
N THR A 21 -20.26 -35.41 -36.78
CA THR A 21 -19.09 -36.23 -37.16
C THR A 21 -18.25 -35.56 -38.25
N TYR A 22 -16.94 -35.80 -38.25
CA TYR A 22 -16.02 -35.35 -39.30
C TYR A 22 -15.42 -36.54 -40.05
N ALA A 23 -14.95 -36.28 -41.26
CA ALA A 23 -14.26 -37.27 -42.07
C ALA A 23 -12.83 -37.43 -41.57
N ALA A 24 -12.46 -38.61 -41.09
CA ALA A 24 -11.11 -38.95 -40.67
C ALA A 24 -10.54 -40.02 -41.61
N THR A 25 -9.23 -39.99 -41.81
CA THR A 25 -8.50 -40.96 -42.64
C THR A 25 -7.49 -41.66 -41.76
N ASP A 26 -7.59 -42.97 -41.67
CA ASP A 26 -6.72 -43.78 -40.83
C ASP A 26 -5.31 -43.81 -41.45
N SER A 27 -4.28 -43.33 -40.75
CA SER A 27 -2.89 -43.28 -41.28
C SER A 27 -2.32 -44.67 -41.53
N SER A 28 -2.87 -45.68 -40.87
CA SER A 28 -2.61 -47.11 -41.13
C SER A 28 -3.04 -47.55 -42.54
N SER A 29 -3.99 -46.83 -43.16
CA SER A 29 -4.50 -47.09 -44.52
C SER A 29 -3.74 -46.36 -45.64
N LEU A 30 -2.67 -45.62 -45.32
CA LEU A 30 -1.74 -45.07 -46.32
C LEU A 30 -0.40 -45.81 -46.36
N SER A 31 -0.19 -46.76 -45.45
CA SER A 31 1.05 -47.52 -45.33
C SER A 31 1.07 -48.69 -46.33
N GLY A 32 1.38 -48.42 -47.60
CA GLY A 32 1.92 -49.35 -48.62
C GLY A 32 1.12 -50.61 -49.04
N THR A 33 0.13 -51.06 -48.27
CA THR A 33 -0.64 -52.30 -48.50
C THR A 33 -2.16 -52.10 -48.45
N ALA A 34 -2.62 -50.86 -48.31
CA ALA A 34 -4.04 -50.55 -48.21
C ALA A 34 -4.66 -50.31 -49.60
N SER A 35 -5.88 -50.82 -49.78
CA SER A 35 -6.68 -50.71 -50.99
C SER A 35 -6.89 -49.25 -51.41
N ILE A 36 -6.26 -48.86 -52.52
CA ILE A 36 -6.55 -47.59 -53.21
C ILE A 36 -7.92 -47.73 -53.90
N PRO A 37 -8.82 -46.74 -53.80
CA PRO A 37 -8.68 -45.46 -53.11
C PRO A 37 -8.82 -45.57 -51.58
N ALA A 38 -8.03 -44.80 -50.84
CA ALA A 38 -8.21 -44.64 -49.40
C ALA A 38 -9.51 -43.82 -49.17
N VAL A 39 -10.45 -44.39 -48.42
CA VAL A 39 -11.78 -43.79 -48.17
C VAL A 39 -11.84 -43.31 -46.73
N SER A 40 -12.22 -42.04 -46.52
CA SER A 40 -12.41 -41.49 -45.17
C SER A 40 -13.56 -42.17 -44.43
N SER A 41 -13.40 -42.41 -43.13
CA SER A 41 -14.44 -42.88 -42.24
C SER A 41 -15.06 -41.74 -41.42
N SER A 42 -16.28 -41.97 -40.92
CA SER A 42 -17.00 -41.00 -40.10
C SER A 42 -16.58 -41.13 -38.63
N THR A 43 -16.01 -40.08 -38.05
CA THR A 43 -15.58 -40.05 -36.65
C THR A 43 -16.30 -38.95 -35.88
N ALA A 44 -16.70 -39.20 -34.64
CA ALA A 44 -17.38 -38.20 -33.80
C ALA A 44 -16.49 -36.98 -33.56
N CYS A 45 -17.09 -35.78 -33.52
CA CYS A 45 -16.38 -34.57 -33.11
C CYS A 45 -15.75 -34.76 -31.73
N ILE A 46 -14.50 -34.29 -31.58
CA ILE A 46 -13.81 -34.33 -30.29
C ILE A 46 -14.50 -33.41 -29.28
N ALA A 47 -14.23 -33.65 -27.99
CA ALA A 47 -14.75 -32.80 -26.92
C ALA A 47 -14.41 -31.31 -27.18
N GLY A 48 -15.35 -30.42 -26.83
CA GLY A 48 -15.26 -28.98 -27.11
C GLY A 48 -15.57 -28.57 -28.55
N THR A 49 -15.81 -29.52 -29.48
CA THR A 49 -16.17 -29.21 -30.88
C THR A 49 -17.54 -29.75 -31.26
N TYR A 50 -18.19 -29.16 -32.26
CA TYR A 50 -19.48 -29.60 -32.77
C TYR A 50 -19.57 -29.43 -34.28
N LYS A 51 -20.58 -30.05 -34.89
CA LYS A 51 -20.89 -29.89 -36.32
C LYS A 51 -22.39 -29.94 -36.55
N SER A 52 -22.98 -28.81 -36.92
CA SER A 52 -24.43 -28.64 -37.05
C SER A 52 -25.01 -29.17 -38.36
N SER A 53 -24.19 -29.37 -39.39
CA SER A 53 -24.66 -29.78 -40.72
C SER A 53 -23.85 -30.93 -41.29
N SER A 54 -24.48 -31.73 -42.15
CA SER A 54 -23.79 -32.79 -42.87
C SER A 54 -22.87 -32.20 -43.94
N GLY A 55 -21.70 -32.79 -44.15
CA GLY A 55 -20.74 -32.30 -45.13
C GLY A 55 -19.33 -32.81 -44.92
N ILE A 56 -18.39 -32.30 -45.70
CA ILE A 56 -16.96 -32.66 -45.64
C ILE A 56 -16.13 -31.75 -44.72
N HIS A 57 -16.74 -30.69 -44.18
CA HIS A 57 -16.05 -29.71 -43.33
C HIS A 57 -15.70 -30.30 -41.95
N PRO A 58 -14.62 -29.82 -41.32
CA PRO A 58 -14.23 -30.23 -39.97
C PRO A 58 -15.24 -29.77 -38.91
N CYS A 59 -15.10 -30.27 -37.69
CA CYS A 59 -15.87 -29.77 -36.55
C CYS A 59 -15.40 -28.35 -36.16
N SER A 60 -16.32 -27.52 -35.72
CA SER A 60 -16.06 -26.16 -35.25
C SER A 60 -15.96 -26.14 -33.73
N LEU A 61 -15.22 -25.19 -33.14
CA LEU A 61 -15.21 -24.98 -31.69
C LEU A 61 -16.60 -24.60 -31.19
N CYS A 62 -17.00 -25.15 -30.03
CA CYS A 62 -18.16 -24.67 -29.31
C CYS A 62 -18.00 -23.18 -28.97
N PRO A 63 -19.04 -22.34 -29.20
CA PRO A 63 -18.99 -20.94 -28.83
C PRO A 63 -18.84 -20.75 -27.32
N SER A 64 -18.21 -19.64 -26.93
CA SER A 64 -18.10 -19.24 -25.52
C SER A 64 -19.47 -19.27 -24.82
N GLY A 65 -19.51 -19.74 -23.57
CA GLY A 65 -20.75 -19.96 -22.83
C GLY A 65 -21.46 -21.27 -23.18
N THR A 66 -20.89 -22.09 -24.07
CA THR A 66 -21.37 -23.42 -24.38
C THR A 66 -20.24 -24.45 -24.33
N ARG A 67 -20.57 -25.70 -24.04
CA ARG A 67 -19.63 -26.81 -23.92
C ARG A 67 -20.05 -28.05 -24.69
N ASN A 68 -19.08 -28.90 -25.02
CA ASN A 68 -19.31 -30.28 -25.43
C ASN A 68 -18.40 -31.20 -24.60
N PRO A 69 -18.94 -32.03 -23.68
CA PRO A 69 -18.15 -32.95 -22.87
C PRO A 69 -17.49 -34.08 -23.68
N GLY A 70 -17.87 -34.28 -24.95
CA GLY A 70 -17.44 -35.41 -25.78
C GLY A 70 -18.28 -36.67 -25.56
N GLY A 71 -17.79 -37.82 -26.03
CA GLY A 71 -18.44 -39.13 -25.84
C GLY A 71 -19.43 -39.55 -26.93
N GLY A 72 -19.64 -38.73 -27.97
CA GLY A 72 -20.48 -39.08 -29.11
C GLY A 72 -20.63 -37.94 -30.12
N PRO A 73 -21.38 -38.15 -31.21
CA PRO A 73 -21.64 -37.12 -32.22
C PRO A 73 -22.35 -35.89 -31.61
N CYS A 74 -21.81 -34.69 -31.85
CA CYS A 74 -22.36 -33.46 -31.28
C CYS A 74 -22.82 -32.48 -32.37
N THR A 75 -24.15 -32.32 -32.51
CA THR A 75 -24.76 -31.43 -33.50
C THR A 75 -24.92 -29.99 -33.01
N SER A 76 -24.93 -29.79 -31.69
CA SER A 76 -25.07 -28.48 -31.03
C SER A 76 -24.44 -28.53 -29.63
N CYS A 77 -23.82 -27.43 -29.20
CA CYS A 77 -23.21 -27.33 -27.88
C CYS A 77 -24.25 -27.06 -26.77
N ILE A 78 -23.93 -27.46 -25.55
CA ILE A 78 -24.78 -27.34 -24.36
C ILE A 78 -24.45 -26.02 -23.66
N ASN A 79 -25.44 -25.25 -23.24
CA ASN A 79 -25.20 -24.00 -22.50
C ASN A 79 -24.56 -24.27 -21.13
N CYS A 80 -23.56 -23.46 -20.77
CA CYS A 80 -22.97 -23.41 -19.43
C CYS A 80 -23.80 -22.50 -18.50
N SER A 81 -23.63 -22.62 -17.18
CA SER A 81 -24.23 -21.64 -16.26
C SER A 81 -23.55 -20.28 -16.36
N SER A 82 -24.27 -19.24 -15.92
CA SER A 82 -23.80 -17.85 -16.00
C SER A 82 -22.56 -17.54 -15.14
N ASN A 83 -22.29 -18.36 -14.11
CA ASN A 83 -21.21 -18.12 -13.14
C ASN A 83 -20.06 -19.12 -13.31
N SER A 84 -19.87 -19.59 -14.54
CA SER A 84 -18.90 -20.61 -14.88
C SER A 84 -17.97 -20.14 -16.00
N PHE A 85 -16.72 -20.53 -15.88
CA PHE A 85 -15.72 -20.34 -16.91
C PHE A 85 -15.89 -21.38 -18.02
N CYS A 86 -16.43 -20.89 -19.14
CA CYS A 86 -16.79 -21.69 -20.30
C CYS A 86 -16.29 -20.99 -21.58
N PRO A 87 -14.98 -21.13 -21.90
CA PRO A 87 -14.39 -20.53 -23.09
C PRO A 87 -14.79 -21.23 -24.38
N TRP A 88 -14.36 -20.67 -25.51
CA TRP A 88 -14.44 -21.33 -26.81
C TRP A 88 -13.78 -22.71 -26.72
N GLY A 89 -14.48 -23.74 -27.17
CA GLY A 89 -13.98 -25.10 -27.05
C GLY A 89 -14.14 -25.73 -25.67
N ALA A 90 -14.95 -25.16 -24.77
CA ALA A 90 -15.14 -25.70 -23.43
C ALA A 90 -15.65 -27.15 -23.46
N VAL A 91 -15.08 -27.94 -22.56
CA VAL A 91 -15.46 -29.34 -22.32
C VAL A 91 -16.20 -29.46 -21.00
N PHE A 92 -15.68 -28.78 -19.99
CA PHE A 92 -16.23 -28.74 -18.65
C PHE A 92 -16.80 -27.38 -18.31
N GLU A 93 -17.53 -27.34 -17.21
CA GLU A 93 -18.02 -26.13 -16.59
C GLU A 93 -17.20 -25.89 -15.33
N VAL A 94 -16.26 -24.94 -15.39
CA VAL A 94 -15.33 -24.68 -14.29
C VAL A 94 -15.86 -23.52 -13.47
N ASN A 95 -15.95 -23.66 -12.14
CA ASN A 95 -16.38 -22.56 -11.28
C ASN A 95 -15.30 -21.47 -11.25
N GLU A 96 -15.71 -20.20 -11.35
CA GLU A 96 -14.81 -19.04 -11.32
C GLU A 96 -13.94 -18.98 -10.05
N THR A 97 -14.41 -19.55 -8.94
CA THR A 97 -13.61 -19.65 -7.70
C THR A 97 -12.31 -20.42 -7.87
N TYR A 98 -12.21 -21.31 -8.87
CA TYR A 98 -10.98 -22.05 -9.17
C TYR A 98 -9.96 -21.23 -9.99
N ILE A 99 -10.33 -20.02 -10.43
CA ILE A 99 -9.54 -19.18 -11.36
C ILE A 99 -8.99 -17.93 -10.64
N THR A 100 -9.03 -17.91 -9.30
CA THR A 100 -8.48 -16.80 -8.54
C THR A 100 -6.95 -16.74 -8.69
N SER A 101 -6.47 -15.54 -9.00
CA SER A 101 -5.05 -15.19 -8.94
C SER A 101 -4.71 -14.75 -7.52
N GLN A 102 -3.55 -15.18 -7.03
CA GLN A 102 -2.93 -14.74 -5.79
C GLN A 102 -1.69 -13.94 -6.15
N SER A 103 -1.76 -12.62 -5.96
CA SER A 103 -0.60 -11.73 -6.08
C SER A 103 0.06 -11.55 -4.72
N GLN A 104 1.38 -11.55 -4.70
CA GLN A 104 2.20 -11.19 -3.52
C GLN A 104 2.77 -9.78 -3.64
N ALA A 105 2.17 -8.91 -4.47
CA ALA A 105 2.62 -7.53 -4.59
C ALA A 105 2.40 -6.76 -3.28
N TYR A 106 3.49 -6.48 -2.58
CA TYR A 106 3.53 -5.54 -1.46
C TYR A 106 4.21 -4.25 -1.94
N ALA A 107 3.47 -3.15 -1.96
CA ALA A 107 4.06 -1.84 -2.19
C ALA A 107 4.84 -1.46 -0.92
N TYR A 108 6.15 -1.27 -1.04
CA TYR A 108 6.94 -0.76 0.07
C TYR A 108 6.45 0.65 0.44
N PRO A 109 6.26 0.97 1.73
CA PRO A 109 5.70 2.24 2.14
C PRO A 109 6.58 3.42 1.70
N HIS A 110 5.94 4.54 1.38
CA HIS A 110 6.65 5.78 1.12
C HIS A 110 7.10 6.40 2.43
N SER A 111 8.27 7.05 2.40
CA SER A 111 8.72 7.90 3.50
C SER A 111 7.67 8.97 3.84
N PRO A 112 7.48 9.30 5.12
CA PRO A 112 6.65 10.42 5.51
C PRO A 112 7.19 11.72 4.89
N GLU A 113 6.30 12.69 4.63
CA GLU A 113 6.68 13.98 4.02
C GLU A 113 7.67 14.79 4.89
N LEU A 114 7.61 14.59 6.21
CA LEU A 114 8.51 15.21 7.17
C LEU A 114 9.52 14.17 7.67
N THR A 115 10.77 14.30 7.24
CA THR A 115 11.88 13.43 7.65
C THR A 115 12.84 14.09 8.64
N ALA A 116 12.66 15.38 8.96
CA ALA A 116 13.43 16.08 9.97
C ALA A 116 12.66 16.13 11.30
N TYR A 117 13.28 15.63 12.37
CA TYR A 117 12.62 15.59 13.68
C TYR A 117 12.25 16.98 14.21
N GLU A 118 13.05 18.01 13.94
CA GLU A 118 12.73 19.39 14.32
C GLU A 118 11.40 19.86 13.72
N ASP A 119 11.18 19.58 12.43
CA ASP A 119 9.95 19.94 11.73
C ASP A 119 8.76 19.13 12.24
N ILE A 120 8.97 17.85 12.57
CA ILE A 120 7.94 16.98 13.17
C ILE A 120 7.51 17.53 14.54
N VAL A 121 8.46 17.91 15.40
CA VAL A 121 8.18 18.50 16.72
C VAL A 121 7.51 19.85 16.56
N LEU A 122 7.99 20.71 15.65
CA LEU A 122 7.43 22.02 15.40
C LEU A 122 5.99 21.93 14.89
N SER A 123 5.75 21.07 13.90
CA SER A 123 4.45 20.81 13.33
C SER A 123 3.48 20.27 14.38
N ASN A 124 3.86 19.24 15.14
CA ASN A 124 2.99 18.71 16.20
C ASN A 124 2.76 19.70 17.35
N SER A 125 3.74 20.55 17.66
CA SER A 125 3.62 21.51 18.76
C SER A 125 2.71 22.70 18.46
N PHE A 126 2.68 23.15 17.20
CA PHE A 126 1.97 24.38 16.79
C PHE A 126 0.82 24.16 15.82
N ALA A 127 0.65 22.98 15.22
CA ALA A 127 -0.50 22.67 14.40
C ALA A 127 -1.77 22.52 15.27
N ILE A 128 -2.85 23.16 14.83
CA ILE A 128 -4.20 22.95 15.36
C ILE A 128 -4.97 22.28 14.22
N GLY A 129 -5.16 20.96 14.32
CA GLY A 129 -5.94 20.21 13.34
C GLY A 129 -7.45 20.50 13.45
N SER A 130 -8.20 20.05 12.45
CA SER A 130 -9.65 20.24 12.37
C SER A 130 -10.45 19.18 13.14
N THR A 131 -9.82 18.07 13.53
CA THR A 131 -10.48 16.97 14.26
C THR A 131 -10.38 17.17 15.78
N SER A 132 -11.37 16.65 16.52
CA SER A 132 -11.41 16.78 17.99
C SER A 132 -10.20 16.13 18.67
N HIS A 133 -9.72 15.00 18.16
CA HIS A 133 -8.50 14.36 18.62
C HIS A 133 -7.30 15.30 18.44
N CYS A 134 -7.08 15.80 17.22
CA CYS A 134 -6.00 16.73 16.90
C CYS A 134 -5.93 17.98 17.80
N ILE A 135 -7.09 18.54 18.14
CA ILE A 135 -7.15 19.72 18.99
C ILE A 135 -6.65 19.39 20.40
N VAL A 136 -7.01 18.22 20.94
CA VAL A 136 -6.64 17.82 22.31
C VAL A 136 -5.18 17.38 22.41
N THR A 137 -4.61 16.80 21.36
CA THR A 137 -3.20 16.38 21.33
C THR A 137 -2.23 17.54 21.13
N SER A 138 -2.68 18.70 20.63
CA SER A 138 -1.84 19.87 20.35
C SER A 138 -1.38 20.58 21.64
N PRO A 139 -0.07 20.74 21.89
CA PRO A 139 0.47 21.51 23.01
C PRO A 139 0.02 22.98 23.02
N LEU A 140 -0.11 23.60 21.84
CA LEU A 140 -0.57 24.97 21.68
C LEU A 140 -2.00 25.16 22.21
N PHE A 141 -2.88 24.18 22.02
CA PHE A 141 -4.25 24.24 22.54
C PHE A 141 -4.29 24.33 24.07
N TRP A 142 -3.49 23.51 24.76
CA TRP A 142 -3.37 23.57 26.22
C TRP A 142 -2.74 24.89 26.70
N ALA A 143 -1.73 25.40 25.98
CA ALA A 143 -1.16 26.71 26.26
C ALA A 143 -2.19 27.85 26.10
N LEU A 144 -3.07 27.78 25.08
CA LEU A 144 -4.15 28.75 24.87
C LEU A 144 -5.23 28.66 25.95
N ILE A 145 -5.59 27.46 26.42
CA ILE A 145 -6.52 27.30 27.56
C ILE A 145 -5.95 27.98 28.80
N ILE A 146 -4.66 27.74 29.09
CA ILE A 146 -3.98 28.33 30.24
C ILE A 146 -3.91 29.85 30.13
N ALA A 147 -3.56 30.36 28.94
CA ALA A 147 -3.56 31.79 28.66
C ALA A 147 -4.97 32.39 28.85
N GLY A 148 -5.99 31.73 28.33
CA GLY A 148 -7.40 32.13 28.46
C GLY A 148 -7.88 32.17 29.92
N LEU A 149 -7.59 31.13 30.69
CA LEU A 149 -7.86 31.10 32.14
C LEU A 149 -7.12 32.22 32.86
N GLY A 150 -5.86 32.48 32.51
CA GLY A 150 -5.07 33.59 33.04
C GLY A 150 -5.72 34.96 32.76
N VAL A 151 -6.18 35.20 31.53
CA VAL A 151 -6.89 36.43 31.16
C VAL A 151 -8.21 36.56 31.91
N ILE A 152 -8.98 35.48 32.05
CA ILE A 152 -10.23 35.49 32.82
C ILE A 152 -9.96 35.86 34.29
N ILE A 153 -8.92 35.29 34.91
CA ILE A 153 -8.52 35.64 36.29
C ILE A 153 -8.19 37.13 36.40
N ILE A 154 -7.47 37.69 35.42
CA ILE A 154 -7.14 39.12 35.38
C ILE A 154 -8.41 39.98 35.26
N ILE A 155 -9.36 39.61 34.38
CA ILE A 155 -10.63 40.34 34.21
C ILE A 155 -11.46 40.28 35.49
N VAL A 156 -11.58 39.11 36.11
CA VAL A 156 -12.31 38.90 37.37
C VAL A 156 -11.67 39.72 38.49
N MET A 157 -10.33 39.75 38.59
CA MET A 157 -9.64 40.59 39.58
C MET A 157 -9.87 42.09 39.35
N ASN A 158 -9.81 42.57 38.10
CA ASN A 158 -10.03 43.98 37.78
C ASN A 158 -11.47 44.42 38.02
N THR A 159 -12.44 43.57 37.68
CA THR A 159 -13.86 43.83 37.96
C THR A 159 -14.15 43.80 39.46
N LEU A 160 -13.61 42.85 40.21
CA LEU A 160 -13.69 42.83 41.68
C LEU A 160 -13.07 44.09 42.31
N HIS A 161 -11.95 44.60 41.76
CA HIS A 161 -11.33 45.84 42.23
C HIS A 161 -12.22 47.07 41.99
N PHE A 162 -12.96 47.10 40.89
CA PHE A 162 -13.85 48.20 40.55
C PHE A 162 -15.16 48.20 41.35
N PHE A 163 -15.69 47.01 41.68
CA PHE A 163 -17.02 46.88 42.31
C PHE A 163 -17.02 46.67 43.84
N LEU A 164 -15.92 46.23 44.47
CA LEU A 164 -15.88 45.98 45.92
C LEU A 164 -15.17 47.08 46.71
N HIS A 165 -15.80 47.51 47.82
CA HIS A 165 -15.20 48.38 48.83
C HIS A 165 -13.77 47.92 49.22
N PRO A 166 -12.80 48.86 49.37
CA PRO A 166 -11.37 48.57 49.46
C PRO A 166 -10.95 47.58 50.56
N GLN A 167 -11.74 47.43 51.63
CA GLN A 167 -11.42 46.51 52.74
C GLN A 167 -11.60 45.01 52.45
N LYS A 168 -12.58 44.61 51.61
CA LYS A 168 -12.82 43.17 51.31
C LYS A 168 -11.92 42.67 50.18
N SER A 169 -11.58 43.55 49.22
CA SER A 169 -10.61 43.31 48.15
C SER A 169 -9.22 42.95 48.71
N ASP A 170 -8.77 43.68 49.75
CA ASP A 170 -7.42 43.50 50.31
C ASP A 170 -7.22 42.16 51.05
N LYS A 171 -8.30 41.60 51.65
CA LYS A 171 -8.27 40.25 52.23
C LYS A 171 -8.12 39.17 51.15
N TRP A 172 -8.89 39.26 50.07
CA TRP A 172 -8.80 38.32 48.95
C TRP A 172 -7.44 38.40 48.25
N ARG A 173 -6.91 39.61 48.08
CA ARG A 173 -5.58 39.86 47.51
C ARG A 173 -4.48 39.21 48.36
N LYS A 174 -4.58 39.24 49.69
CA LYS A 174 -3.64 38.57 50.61
C LYS A 174 -3.73 37.05 50.54
N THR A 175 -4.93 36.48 50.38
CA THR A 175 -5.12 35.03 50.24
C THR A 175 -4.54 34.52 48.92
N ILE A 176 -4.82 35.20 47.80
CA ILE A 176 -4.26 34.86 46.48
C ILE A 176 -2.73 35.05 46.49
N LYS A 177 -2.23 36.15 47.08
CA LYS A 177 -0.78 36.40 47.25
C LYS A 177 -0.09 35.34 48.10
N LYS A 178 -0.81 34.64 49.00
CA LYS A 178 -0.27 33.55 49.80
C LYS A 178 -0.15 32.24 48.99
N ILE A 179 -1.09 31.98 48.08
CA ILE A 179 -1.11 30.80 47.21
C ILE A 179 -0.07 30.93 46.08
N PHE A 180 0.06 32.11 45.48
CA PHE A 180 0.96 32.39 44.36
C PHE A 180 2.30 33.02 44.78
N ARG A 181 2.73 32.85 46.04
CA ARG A 181 4.03 33.37 46.50
C ARG A 181 5.21 32.50 46.02
N GLN A 182 4.94 31.25 45.65
CA GLN A 182 5.94 30.27 45.23
C GLN A 182 6.08 30.13 43.71
N THR A 183 5.08 30.59 42.96
CA THR A 183 5.15 30.75 41.52
C THR A 183 5.48 32.22 41.24
N ASP A 184 6.34 32.50 40.26
CA ASP A 184 6.80 33.86 39.91
C ASP A 184 5.67 34.78 39.35
N LEU A 185 4.41 34.42 39.59
CA LEU A 185 3.21 35.13 39.19
C LEU A 185 2.96 36.41 40.00
N ILE A 186 3.57 36.59 41.19
CA ILE A 186 3.32 37.76 42.04
C ILE A 186 4.60 38.28 42.72
N VAL A 187 5.42 39.01 41.96
CA VAL A 187 6.35 40.01 42.51
C VAL A 187 5.62 41.36 42.60
N SER A 188 5.95 42.13 43.64
CA SER A 188 5.29 43.37 44.03
C SER A 188 5.06 44.36 42.89
N GLU A 189 3.97 45.11 42.99
CA GLU A 189 3.53 46.18 42.07
C GLU A 189 3.01 45.70 40.71
N GLY A 190 1.70 45.42 40.65
CA GLY A 190 0.77 45.69 39.52
C GLY A 190 1.04 45.23 38.09
N GLU A 191 2.29 45.00 37.66
CA GLU A 191 2.72 45.04 36.26
C GLU A 191 3.29 43.70 35.74
N LEU A 192 3.45 42.66 36.59
CA LEU A 192 4.18 41.42 36.25
C LEU A 192 3.34 40.16 36.00
N TRP A 193 2.00 40.23 36.09
CA TRP A 193 1.11 39.07 35.88
C TRP A 193 1.25 38.43 34.49
N ILE A 194 1.56 39.25 33.49
CA ILE A 194 1.70 38.80 32.09
C ILE A 194 2.92 37.89 31.93
N GLY A 195 4.03 38.20 32.62
CA GLY A 195 5.25 37.37 32.56
C GLY A 195 5.05 35.98 33.15
N GLY A 196 4.35 35.88 34.29
CA GLY A 196 4.05 34.60 34.92
C GLY A 196 3.11 33.71 34.11
N ILE A 197 2.12 34.28 33.41
CA ILE A 197 1.22 33.52 32.52
C ILE A 197 2.01 33.00 31.31
N VAL A 198 2.84 33.84 30.68
CA VAL A 198 3.68 33.42 29.54
C VAL A 198 4.62 32.29 29.95
N SER A 199 5.26 32.39 31.12
CA SER A 199 6.13 31.33 31.64
C SER A 199 5.39 30.00 31.84
N LEU A 200 4.15 30.03 32.32
CA LEU A 200 3.34 28.83 32.53
C LEU A 200 2.91 28.20 31.20
N CYS A 201 2.54 29.00 30.20
CA CYS A 201 2.24 28.52 28.85
C CYS A 201 3.45 27.80 28.22
N VAL A 202 4.64 28.37 28.37
CA VAL A 202 5.88 27.79 27.84
C VAL A 202 6.22 26.48 28.54
N LEU A 203 6.06 26.42 29.86
CA LEU A 203 6.29 25.20 30.62
C LEU A 203 5.41 24.05 30.12
N VAL A 204 4.15 24.31 29.78
CA VAL A 204 3.24 23.29 29.22
C VAL A 204 3.67 22.84 27.83
N ILE A 205 4.07 23.77 26.96
CA ILE A 205 4.59 23.42 25.63
C ILE A 205 5.83 22.53 25.77
N ILE A 206 6.77 22.89 26.64
CA ILE A 206 7.98 22.12 26.90
C ILE A 206 7.63 20.72 27.42
N LEU A 207 6.79 20.61 28.45
CA LEU A 207 6.45 19.34 29.07
C LEU A 207 5.76 18.38 28.07
N MET A 208 4.82 18.89 27.28
CA MET A 208 4.18 18.10 26.23
C MET A 208 5.15 17.71 25.12
N SER A 209 6.13 18.56 24.79
CA SER A 209 7.16 18.22 23.80
C SER A 209 8.06 17.07 24.26
N TYR A 210 8.40 17.00 25.56
CA TYR A 210 9.13 15.86 26.11
C TYR A 210 8.30 14.57 26.14
N VAL A 211 6.99 14.66 26.43
CA VAL A 211 6.07 13.51 26.35
C VAL A 211 5.95 13.01 24.91
N PHE A 212 5.85 13.94 23.96
CA PHE A 212 5.87 13.63 22.53
C PHE A 212 7.18 12.95 22.12
N ALA A 213 8.33 13.49 22.52
CA ALA A 213 9.65 12.92 22.20
C ALA A 213 9.80 11.47 22.67
N GLY A 214 9.38 11.18 23.91
CA GLY A 214 9.39 9.80 24.44
C GLY A 214 8.44 8.86 23.70
N SER A 215 7.25 9.35 23.34
CA SER A 215 6.25 8.56 22.60
C SER A 215 6.64 8.35 21.13
N PHE A 216 7.32 9.31 20.51
CA PHE A 216 7.83 9.21 19.14
C PHE A 216 8.98 8.19 19.07
N TYR A 217 9.88 8.20 20.05
CA TYR A 217 10.99 7.24 20.11
C TYR A 217 10.51 5.78 20.18
N SER A 218 9.38 5.50 20.85
CA SER A 218 8.83 4.14 20.96
C SER A 218 8.07 3.66 19.72
N GLN A 219 7.89 4.51 18.69
CA GLN A 219 7.21 4.17 17.43
C GLN A 219 8.17 3.63 16.37
N TYR A 220 9.01 2.67 16.76
CA TYR A 220 9.95 1.97 15.89
C TYR A 220 10.28 0.58 16.44
N PRO A 221 10.48 -0.45 15.60
CA PRO A 221 10.34 -0.47 14.13
C PRO A 221 8.87 -0.46 13.69
N ALA A 222 8.58 0.13 12.53
CA ALA A 222 7.21 0.39 12.10
C ALA A 222 6.36 -0.88 11.93
N GLU A 223 6.99 -1.99 11.58
CA GLU A 223 6.33 -3.30 11.41
C GLU A 223 5.78 -3.88 12.73
N SER A 224 6.34 -3.45 13.87
CA SER A 224 5.98 -3.96 15.20
C SER A 224 4.99 -3.07 15.97
N VAL A 225 4.76 -1.83 15.51
CA VAL A 225 4.03 -0.81 16.26
C VAL A 225 2.76 -0.37 15.52
N GLY A 226 1.64 -0.40 16.23
CA GLY A 226 0.33 0.07 15.75
C GLY A 226 0.21 1.60 15.70
N ASP A 227 -1.01 2.09 15.45
CA ASP A 227 -1.28 3.51 15.21
C ASP A 227 -0.87 4.47 16.34
N SER A 228 -0.35 5.64 15.96
CA SER A 228 0.12 6.68 16.87
C SER A 228 -1.07 7.44 17.46
N SER A 229 -1.30 7.29 18.77
CA SER A 229 -2.37 7.99 19.47
C SER A 229 -1.97 9.39 19.99
N PHE A 230 -0.67 9.71 19.96
CA PHE A 230 -0.07 10.90 20.58
C PHE A 230 0.17 12.06 19.58
N ALA A 231 -0.07 11.84 18.28
CA ALA A 231 0.08 12.85 17.23
C ALA A 231 -1.23 12.99 16.46
N CYS A 232 -1.41 14.13 15.78
CA CYS A 232 -2.54 14.35 14.88
C CYS A 232 -2.60 13.33 13.73
N ASP A 233 -1.43 13.02 13.20
CA ASP A 233 -1.26 11.99 12.19
C ASP A 233 -1.08 10.63 12.89
N THR A 234 -2.05 9.74 12.68
CA THR A 234 -2.07 8.38 13.24
C THR A 234 -1.11 7.43 12.53
N THR A 235 -0.58 7.84 11.37
CA THR A 235 0.43 7.11 10.59
C THR A 235 1.84 7.56 10.92
N LEU A 236 2.02 8.56 11.79
CA LEU A 236 3.34 9.04 12.20
C LEU A 236 4.11 7.91 12.89
N ARG A 237 5.28 7.59 12.36
CA ARG A 237 6.24 6.63 12.91
C ARG A 237 7.63 7.25 12.90
N ASN A 238 8.51 6.75 13.77
CA ASN A 238 9.91 7.13 13.75
C ASN A 238 10.66 6.30 12.69
N ALA A 239 10.13 6.21 11.47
CA ALA A 239 10.66 5.37 10.39
C ALA A 239 10.69 6.15 9.07
N GLN A 240 11.83 6.08 8.39
CA GLN A 240 12.07 6.57 7.06
C GLN A 240 12.35 5.39 6.14
N TYR A 241 11.76 5.43 4.95
CA TYR A 241 11.83 4.38 3.96
C TYR A 241 12.54 4.87 2.71
N ASP A 242 13.58 4.15 2.30
CA ASP A 242 14.25 4.37 1.03
C ASP A 242 14.21 3.07 0.21
N SER A 243 14.04 3.20 -1.11
CA SER A 243 13.93 2.08 -2.03
C SER A 243 14.81 2.34 -3.23
N ASN A 244 15.82 1.50 -3.40
CA ASN A 244 16.84 1.63 -4.43
C ASN A 244 16.96 0.34 -5.23
N LEU A 245 17.23 0.49 -6.53
CA LEU A 245 17.61 -0.63 -7.40
C LEU A 245 19.12 -0.82 -7.34
N GLN A 246 19.54 -2.03 -6.99
CA GLN A 246 20.95 -2.40 -6.94
C GLN A 246 21.26 -3.47 -7.99
N SER A 247 22.45 -3.42 -8.57
CA SER A 247 22.88 -4.43 -9.54
C SER A 247 23.44 -5.65 -8.82
N LEU A 248 23.06 -6.85 -9.28
CA LEU A 248 23.64 -8.11 -8.81
C LEU A 248 25.12 -8.28 -9.19
N ALA A 249 25.64 -7.45 -10.09
CA ALA A 249 27.06 -7.48 -10.47
C ALA A 249 27.98 -6.83 -9.42
N ILE A 250 27.41 -6.09 -8.45
CA ILE A 250 28.15 -5.48 -7.36
C ILE A 250 28.17 -6.48 -6.20
N PRO A 251 29.34 -6.80 -5.61
CA PRO A 251 29.39 -7.67 -4.46
C PRO A 251 28.55 -7.09 -3.32
N VAL A 252 27.68 -7.93 -2.76
CA VAL A 252 26.87 -7.60 -1.59
C VAL A 252 27.74 -7.48 -0.34
N SER A 253 27.27 -6.74 0.66
CA SER A 253 27.98 -6.62 1.92
C SER A 253 27.95 -7.94 2.70
N ASP A 254 28.96 -8.15 3.57
CA ASP A 254 29.05 -9.35 4.43
C ASP A 254 27.77 -9.57 5.28
N GLU A 255 27.07 -8.49 5.64
CA GLU A 255 25.80 -8.54 6.40
C GLU A 255 24.61 -9.00 5.54
N GLU A 256 24.62 -8.67 4.24
CA GLU A 256 23.58 -9.02 3.28
C GLU A 256 23.79 -10.41 2.67
N GLU A 257 25.03 -10.91 2.65
CA GLU A 257 25.38 -12.21 2.09
C GLU A 257 24.48 -13.32 2.66
N SER A 258 24.20 -13.29 3.97
CA SER A 258 23.32 -14.29 4.59
C SER A 258 21.89 -14.29 4.04
N ILE A 259 21.29 -13.15 3.69
CA ILE A 259 19.92 -13.13 3.17
C ILE A 259 19.89 -13.46 1.67
N VAL A 260 20.93 -13.07 0.93
CA VAL A 260 21.10 -13.44 -0.47
C VAL A 260 21.28 -14.95 -0.61
N ASP A 261 22.13 -15.55 0.22
CA ASP A 261 22.31 -17.01 0.28
C ASP A 261 20.99 -17.73 0.62
N MET A 262 20.18 -17.18 1.53
CA MET A 262 18.87 -17.75 1.84
C MET A 262 17.91 -17.66 0.64
N LEU A 263 17.93 -16.56 -0.11
CA LEU A 263 17.14 -16.39 -1.33
C LEU A 263 17.59 -17.35 -2.43
N ASP A 264 18.91 -17.51 -2.63
CA ASP A 264 19.53 -18.36 -3.65
C ASP A 264 19.36 -19.86 -3.35
N ASN A 265 19.32 -20.24 -2.07
CA ASN A 265 19.06 -21.62 -1.67
C ASN A 265 17.57 -21.98 -1.58
N GLN A 266 16.66 -21.03 -1.82
CA GLN A 266 15.22 -21.30 -1.75
C GLN A 266 14.79 -22.21 -2.91
N VAL A 267 14.33 -23.42 -2.57
CA VAL A 267 13.81 -24.38 -3.56
C VAL A 267 12.44 -23.94 -4.06
N PHE A 268 12.28 -23.80 -5.38
CA PHE A 268 11.00 -23.46 -5.99
C PHE A 268 10.21 -24.70 -6.43
N THR A 269 8.91 -24.64 -6.20
CA THR A 269 7.94 -25.59 -6.74
C THR A 269 7.04 -24.86 -7.74
N LEU A 270 7.12 -25.26 -9.01
CA LEU A 270 6.22 -24.80 -10.06
C LEU A 270 4.91 -25.55 -10.01
N GLN A 271 3.82 -24.78 -10.06
CA GLN A 271 2.46 -25.28 -10.04
C GLN A 271 1.78 -24.84 -11.33
N LEU A 272 1.41 -25.82 -12.16
CA LEU A 272 0.71 -25.62 -13.42
C LEU A 272 -0.69 -26.21 -13.30
N ASP A 273 -1.71 -25.37 -13.40
CA ASP A 273 -3.09 -25.81 -13.50
C ASP A 273 -3.60 -25.57 -14.92
N ILE A 274 -3.96 -26.63 -15.62
CA ILE A 274 -4.58 -26.57 -16.94
C ILE A 274 -6.09 -26.50 -16.76
N LEU A 275 -6.72 -25.45 -17.29
CA LEU A 275 -8.12 -25.13 -17.07
C LEU A 275 -8.99 -25.56 -18.25
N ASN A 276 -10.16 -26.12 -17.94
CA ASN A 276 -11.19 -26.54 -18.89
C ASN A 276 -10.64 -27.49 -19.96
N THR A 277 -10.19 -28.66 -19.52
CA THR A 277 -9.60 -29.67 -20.41
C THR A 277 -9.97 -31.10 -20.01
N ILE A 278 -9.86 -32.05 -20.95
CA ILE A 278 -9.98 -33.49 -20.72
C ILE A 278 -8.63 -34.19 -20.52
N ILE A 279 -7.54 -33.42 -20.47
CA ILE A 279 -6.18 -33.95 -20.32
C ILE A 279 -6.09 -34.78 -19.04
N SER A 280 -5.33 -35.87 -19.12
CA SER A 280 -5.03 -36.70 -17.96
C SER A 280 -3.60 -36.45 -17.48
N CYS A 281 -3.29 -36.79 -16.23
CA CYS A 281 -1.94 -36.65 -15.70
C CYS A 281 -0.88 -37.46 -16.47
N GLN A 282 -1.28 -38.55 -17.14
CA GLN A 282 -0.37 -39.42 -17.89
C GLN A 282 0.06 -38.82 -19.23
N THR A 283 -0.69 -37.83 -19.72
CA THR A 283 -0.47 -37.17 -21.02
C THR A 283 0.33 -35.88 -20.88
N ILE A 284 0.80 -35.55 -19.68
CA ILE A 284 1.62 -34.36 -19.40
C ILE A 284 3.04 -34.84 -19.10
N SER A 285 4.00 -34.27 -19.82
CA SER A 285 5.42 -34.49 -19.54
C SER A 285 6.13 -33.16 -19.36
N PHE A 286 7.07 -33.14 -18.42
CA PHE A 286 7.89 -31.97 -18.10
C PHE A 286 9.33 -32.29 -18.45
N VAL A 287 9.97 -31.36 -19.15
CA VAL A 287 11.35 -31.45 -19.57
C VAL A 287 12.02 -30.10 -19.30
N GLU A 288 13.18 -30.11 -18.67
CA GLU A 288 14.03 -28.94 -18.53
C GLU A 288 15.01 -28.89 -19.70
N VAL A 289 15.12 -27.71 -20.32
CA VAL A 289 16.00 -27.46 -21.46
C VAL A 289 17.24 -26.72 -20.95
N VAL A 290 18.38 -27.40 -20.94
CA VAL A 290 19.67 -26.85 -20.54
C VAL A 290 20.59 -26.85 -21.76
N GLY A 291 20.74 -25.69 -22.39
CA GLY A 291 21.51 -25.54 -23.62
C GLY A 291 20.93 -26.37 -24.77
N SER A 292 21.65 -27.41 -25.20
CA SER A 292 21.22 -28.37 -26.23
C SER A 292 20.71 -29.70 -25.66
N THR A 293 20.74 -29.86 -24.34
CA THR A 293 20.31 -31.10 -23.66
C THR A 293 18.96 -30.91 -22.97
N THR A 294 18.20 -31.99 -22.90
CA THR A 294 16.90 -32.04 -22.24
C THR A 294 16.92 -33.03 -21.08
N LEU A 295 16.46 -32.59 -19.91
CA LEU A 295 16.35 -33.40 -18.70
C LEU A 295 14.88 -33.65 -18.38
N SER A 296 14.46 -34.91 -18.27
CA SER A 296 13.07 -35.21 -17.89
C SER A 296 12.86 -34.92 -16.40
N LEU A 297 11.87 -34.09 -16.08
CA LEU A 297 11.49 -33.75 -14.72
C LEU A 297 10.38 -34.68 -14.23
N THR A 298 10.53 -35.20 -13.01
CA THR A 298 9.50 -36.03 -12.37
C THR A 298 8.42 -35.17 -11.73
N MET A 299 7.16 -35.47 -12.06
CA MET A 299 6.01 -34.80 -11.48
C MET A 299 5.85 -35.20 -10.00
N ALA A 300 5.88 -34.21 -9.11
CA ALA A 300 5.78 -34.44 -7.67
C ALA A 300 4.35 -34.80 -7.26
N SER A 301 3.35 -34.14 -7.85
CA SER A 301 1.94 -34.49 -7.67
C SER A 301 1.12 -34.11 -8.91
N CYS A 302 0.05 -34.86 -9.15
CA CYS A 302 -0.92 -34.53 -10.19
C CYS A 302 -2.33 -34.89 -9.77
N THR A 303 -3.25 -33.95 -9.94
CA THR A 303 -4.67 -34.15 -9.64
C THR A 303 -5.53 -33.67 -10.80
N ASN A 304 -6.58 -34.42 -11.12
CA ASN A 304 -7.59 -34.02 -12.10
C ASN A 304 -8.93 -33.92 -11.38
N VAL A 305 -9.46 -32.70 -11.25
CA VAL A 305 -10.72 -32.41 -10.56
C VAL A 305 -11.54 -31.47 -11.43
N ASN A 306 -12.74 -31.90 -11.81
CA ASN A 306 -13.75 -31.07 -12.49
C ASN A 306 -13.23 -30.30 -13.74
N GLY A 307 -12.37 -30.94 -14.54
CA GLY A 307 -11.82 -30.32 -15.75
C GLY A 307 -10.66 -29.36 -15.50
N VAL A 308 -10.08 -29.37 -14.30
CA VAL A 308 -8.82 -28.72 -13.94
C VAL A 308 -7.78 -29.80 -13.64
N VAL A 309 -6.66 -29.74 -14.35
CA VAL A 309 -5.51 -30.64 -14.14
C VAL A 309 -4.39 -29.85 -13.49
N SER A 310 -4.11 -30.14 -12.23
CA SER A 310 -3.05 -29.50 -11.45
C SER A 310 -1.84 -30.41 -11.40
N ALA A 311 -0.70 -29.93 -11.89
CA ALA A 311 0.58 -30.61 -11.86
C ALA A 311 1.61 -29.78 -11.11
N THR A 312 2.41 -30.42 -10.27
CA THR A 312 3.50 -29.76 -9.53
C THR A 312 4.84 -30.41 -9.83
N ILE A 313 5.86 -29.57 -10.01
CA ILE A 313 7.25 -30.00 -10.21
C ILE A 313 8.17 -29.16 -9.35
N ILE A 314 9.33 -29.73 -8.99
CA ILE A 314 10.42 -29.00 -8.34
C ILE A 314 11.28 -28.42 -9.45
N VAL A 315 11.59 -27.13 -9.35
CA VAL A 315 12.52 -26.45 -10.25
C VAL A 315 13.91 -26.55 -9.63
N LEU A 316 14.90 -26.97 -10.43
CA LEU A 316 16.26 -27.20 -9.95
C LEU A 316 17.05 -25.90 -9.79
N ASP A 317 16.85 -24.96 -10.71
CA ASP A 317 17.58 -23.68 -10.77
C ASP A 317 16.64 -22.47 -10.85
N HIS A 318 17.13 -21.29 -10.45
CA HIS A 318 16.38 -20.03 -10.56
C HIS A 318 16.39 -19.41 -11.97
N ASP A 319 17.24 -19.95 -12.85
CA ASP A 319 17.26 -19.68 -14.29
C ASP A 319 17.06 -21.01 -15.02
N ALA A 320 15.83 -21.25 -15.47
CA ALA A 320 15.41 -22.54 -16.00
C ALA A 320 14.40 -22.36 -17.14
N THR A 321 14.56 -23.13 -18.21
CA THR A 321 13.58 -23.23 -19.28
C THR A 321 12.88 -24.59 -19.21
N ILE A 322 11.61 -24.58 -18.87
CA ILE A 322 10.79 -25.78 -18.69
C ILE A 322 9.84 -25.91 -19.87
N GLU A 323 9.97 -27.00 -20.61
CA GLU A 323 9.03 -27.40 -21.66
C GLU A 323 8.01 -28.40 -21.10
N VAL A 324 6.74 -28.08 -21.31
CA VAL A 324 5.60 -28.91 -20.94
C VAL A 324 4.94 -29.39 -22.21
N THR A 325 5.00 -30.70 -22.45
CA THR A 325 4.35 -31.32 -23.61
C THR A 325 3.05 -31.98 -23.17
N LEU A 326 1.95 -31.57 -23.79
CA LEU A 326 0.62 -32.15 -23.65
C LEU A 326 0.37 -33.02 -24.88
N THR A 327 0.40 -34.34 -24.69
CA THR A 327 0.26 -35.29 -25.80
C THR A 327 -1.19 -35.39 -26.25
N GLY A 328 -1.42 -35.25 -27.55
CA GLY A 328 -2.71 -35.42 -28.20
C GLY A 328 -3.46 -34.12 -28.52
N ILE A 329 -4.52 -34.28 -29.31
CA ILE A 329 -5.32 -33.17 -29.84
C ILE A 329 -6.40 -32.82 -28.82
N GLN A 330 -6.04 -32.05 -27.80
CA GLN A 330 -6.95 -31.67 -26.73
C GLN A 330 -7.09 -30.16 -26.63
N LEU A 331 -8.31 -29.70 -26.35
CA LEU A 331 -8.59 -28.29 -26.16
C LEU A 331 -8.30 -27.90 -24.71
N VAL A 332 -7.68 -26.74 -24.56
CA VAL A 332 -7.36 -26.12 -23.27
C VAL A 332 -7.99 -24.73 -23.27
N GLY A 333 -8.80 -24.44 -22.26
CA GLY A 333 -9.49 -23.14 -22.15
C GLY A 333 -8.62 -22.05 -21.53
N GLY A 334 -7.62 -22.42 -20.73
CA GLY A 334 -6.72 -21.52 -20.04
C GLY A 334 -5.71 -22.30 -19.20
N PHE A 335 -4.82 -21.59 -18.54
CA PHE A 335 -3.90 -22.19 -17.58
C PHE A 335 -3.64 -21.21 -16.43
N ARG A 336 -3.31 -21.72 -15.26
CA ARG A 336 -2.82 -20.95 -14.12
C ARG A 336 -1.43 -21.42 -13.77
N LEU A 337 -0.54 -20.47 -13.58
CA LEU A 337 0.86 -20.73 -13.29
C LEU A 337 1.22 -20.09 -11.95
N GLY A 338 1.97 -20.80 -11.13
CA GLY A 338 2.46 -20.25 -9.86
C GLY A 338 3.79 -20.84 -9.46
N LEU A 339 4.56 -20.10 -8.68
CA LEU A 339 5.69 -20.64 -7.94
C LEU A 339 5.41 -20.54 -6.45
N SER A 340 5.93 -21.51 -5.73
CA SER A 340 5.91 -21.53 -4.28
C SER A 340 7.27 -21.93 -3.73
N GLY A 341 7.63 -21.38 -2.57
CA GLY A 341 8.89 -21.64 -1.88
C GLY A 341 8.70 -21.49 -0.36
N PRO A 342 9.34 -22.33 0.46
CA PRO A 342 9.15 -22.31 1.91
C PRO A 342 9.75 -21.06 2.56
N SER A 343 9.17 -20.59 3.66
CA SER A 343 9.81 -19.57 4.50
C SER A 343 10.96 -20.17 5.32
N GLN A 344 11.95 -19.36 5.63
CA GLN A 344 13.07 -19.73 6.48
C GLN A 344 13.44 -18.53 7.36
N SER A 345 13.83 -18.77 8.60
CA SER A 345 14.25 -17.69 9.51
C SER A 345 15.51 -18.09 10.26
N ASN A 346 16.48 -17.19 10.27
CA ASN A 346 17.66 -17.23 11.11
C ASN A 346 17.58 -16.07 12.14
N ASP A 347 18.57 -15.96 13.04
CA ASP A 347 18.55 -14.96 14.13
C ASP A 347 18.52 -13.49 13.64
N SER A 348 19.10 -13.20 12.47
CA SER A 348 19.21 -11.85 11.89
C SER A 348 18.43 -11.65 10.58
N SER A 349 17.98 -12.74 9.96
CA SER A 349 17.49 -12.72 8.57
C SER A 349 16.25 -13.60 8.42
N THR A 350 15.19 -13.06 7.81
CA THR A 350 13.94 -13.79 7.57
C THR A 350 13.62 -13.85 6.07
N LEU A 351 13.52 -15.05 5.53
CA LEU A 351 13.05 -15.32 4.18
C LEU A 351 11.55 -15.57 4.21
N GLN A 352 10.80 -14.74 3.50
CA GLN A 352 9.35 -14.88 3.41
C GLN A 352 8.96 -16.02 2.46
N GLN A 353 7.77 -16.58 2.71
CA GLN A 353 7.23 -17.65 1.86
C GLN A 353 6.86 -17.08 0.48
N LEU A 354 7.40 -17.68 -0.58
CA LEU A 354 6.95 -17.43 -1.95
C LEU A 354 5.67 -18.24 -2.19
N SER A 355 4.61 -17.58 -2.65
CA SER A 355 3.31 -18.19 -2.93
C SER A 355 2.50 -17.25 -3.82
N PHE A 356 2.76 -17.30 -5.12
CA PHE A 356 1.97 -16.57 -6.11
C PHE A 356 1.37 -17.52 -7.12
N ARG A 357 0.22 -17.14 -7.66
CA ARG A 357 -0.47 -17.88 -8.72
C ARG A 357 -1.21 -16.89 -9.62
N GLU A 358 -1.00 -16.97 -10.92
CA GLU A 358 -1.69 -16.12 -11.89
C GLU A 358 -2.40 -16.97 -12.94
N ALA A 359 -3.70 -16.72 -13.11
CA ALA A 359 -4.53 -17.38 -14.10
C ALA A 359 -4.53 -16.60 -15.42
N PHE A 360 -4.22 -17.30 -16.51
CA PHE A 360 -4.21 -16.78 -17.86
C PHE A 360 -5.33 -17.41 -18.69
N TYR A 361 -6.20 -16.54 -19.20
CA TYR A 361 -7.27 -16.90 -20.13
C TYR A 361 -7.45 -15.78 -21.15
N GLY A 362 -7.90 -16.13 -22.36
CA GLY A 362 -8.07 -15.16 -23.43
C GLY A 362 -9.12 -14.09 -23.09
N ILE A 363 -8.88 -12.84 -23.47
CA ILE A 363 -9.81 -11.70 -23.27
C ILE A 363 -11.17 -11.97 -23.93
N SER A 364 -11.18 -12.70 -25.04
CA SER A 364 -12.39 -13.16 -25.75
C SER A 364 -12.79 -14.60 -25.37
N LEU A 365 -12.31 -15.10 -24.23
CA LEU A 365 -12.44 -16.49 -23.78
C LEU A 365 -12.01 -17.50 -24.85
N GLY A 366 -10.87 -17.27 -25.51
CA GLY A 366 -10.35 -18.17 -26.55
C GLY A 366 -9.80 -19.48 -26.01
N THR A 367 -9.51 -20.43 -26.90
CA THR A 367 -8.78 -21.68 -26.54
C THR A 367 -7.28 -21.49 -26.75
N MET A 368 -6.47 -22.19 -25.98
CA MET A 368 -5.01 -22.12 -26.04
C MET A 368 -4.48 -22.62 -27.39
N VAL A 369 -3.43 -21.98 -27.91
CA VAL A 369 -2.71 -22.45 -29.10
C VAL A 369 -1.79 -23.63 -28.77
N GLN A 370 -1.31 -24.32 -29.82
CA GLN A 370 -0.40 -25.47 -29.70
C GLN A 370 1.03 -25.10 -29.26
N SER A 371 1.44 -23.83 -29.35
CA SER A 371 2.77 -23.39 -28.87
C SER A 371 2.61 -22.12 -28.05
N VAL A 372 2.84 -22.23 -26.75
CA VAL A 372 2.71 -21.14 -25.79
C VAL A 372 4.08 -20.87 -25.17
N THR A 373 4.43 -19.59 -25.04
CA THR A 373 5.64 -19.17 -24.32
C THR A 373 5.25 -18.22 -23.21
N VAL A 374 5.67 -18.54 -21.99
CA VAL A 374 5.43 -17.74 -20.78
C VAL A 374 6.77 -17.43 -20.14
N GLY A 375 7.04 -16.15 -19.89
CA GLY A 375 8.22 -15.75 -19.13
C GLY A 375 7.86 -15.38 -17.70
N ILE A 376 8.60 -15.91 -16.73
CA ILE A 376 8.57 -15.49 -15.33
C ILE A 376 9.92 -14.85 -15.03
N GLN A 377 9.92 -13.56 -14.74
CA GLN A 377 11.09 -12.85 -14.26
C GLN A 377 11.02 -12.72 -12.75
N LEU A 378 12.02 -13.25 -12.05
CA LEU A 378 12.13 -13.21 -10.59
C LEU A 378 13.08 -12.09 -10.18
N THR A 379 12.61 -11.18 -9.34
CA THR A 379 13.41 -10.09 -8.79
C THR A 379 13.54 -10.29 -7.28
N LYS A 380 14.76 -10.29 -6.74
CA LYS A 380 14.99 -10.29 -5.30
C LYS A 380 14.56 -8.95 -4.71
N ALA A 381 13.79 -8.96 -3.64
CA ALA A 381 13.48 -7.79 -2.83
C ALA A 381 13.99 -8.02 -1.40
N ILE A 382 14.93 -7.19 -0.97
CA ILE A 382 15.59 -7.28 0.33
C ILE A 382 15.22 -6.03 1.12
N ASN A 383 14.60 -6.23 2.28
CA ASN A 383 14.27 -5.20 3.25
C ASN A 383 15.33 -5.24 4.35
N GLU A 384 16.00 -4.11 4.58
CA GLU A 384 16.93 -3.90 5.68
C GLU A 384 16.26 -3.00 6.71
N THR A 385 16.14 -3.46 7.95
CA THR A 385 15.69 -2.64 9.08
C THR A 385 16.88 -2.32 9.99
N LYS A 386 17.21 -1.04 10.08
CA LYS A 386 18.36 -0.57 10.86
C LYS A 386 18.02 -0.48 12.36
N PRO A 387 18.90 -0.87 13.28
CA PRO A 387 18.58 -0.85 14.69
C PRO A 387 18.44 0.58 15.26
N LEU A 388 17.58 0.74 16.27
CA LEU A 388 17.51 1.94 17.12
C LEU A 388 18.82 2.16 17.92
N SER A 389 19.43 1.06 18.38
CA SER A 389 20.69 1.05 19.13
C SER A 389 21.50 -0.20 18.79
N GLY A 390 22.80 -0.03 18.51
CA GLY A 390 23.68 -1.10 18.05
C GLY A 390 23.96 -1.02 16.55
N ASP A 391 24.72 -2.00 16.05
CA ASP A 391 25.22 -2.01 14.67
C ASP A 391 24.60 -3.12 13.80
N SER A 392 23.87 -4.08 14.38
CA SER A 392 23.30 -5.21 13.63
C SER A 392 21.93 -4.86 13.03
N SER A 393 21.87 -4.74 11.71
CA SER A 393 20.63 -4.67 10.94
C SER A 393 19.93 -6.03 10.88
N SER A 394 18.59 -6.01 10.83
CA SER A 394 17.80 -7.20 10.52
C SER A 394 17.36 -7.17 9.06
N PHE A 395 17.42 -8.32 8.39
CA PHE A 395 17.09 -8.43 6.97
C PHE A 395 15.84 -9.28 6.75
N SER A 396 15.01 -8.88 5.78
CA SER A 396 13.89 -9.69 5.28
C SER A 396 13.98 -9.80 3.78
N GLY A 397 13.89 -11.01 3.23
CA GLY A 397 13.97 -11.27 1.79
C GLY A 397 12.68 -11.86 1.24
N ILE A 398 12.28 -11.43 0.03
CA ILE A 398 11.19 -12.04 -0.73
C ILE A 398 11.51 -12.01 -2.23
N TRP A 399 11.04 -13.02 -2.95
CA TRP A 399 11.07 -13.04 -4.41
C TRP A 399 9.82 -12.37 -4.99
N TYR A 400 10.04 -11.44 -5.91
CA TYR A 400 8.99 -10.73 -6.64
C TYR A 400 8.89 -11.21 -8.09
N PRO A 401 7.83 -11.95 -8.46
CA PRO A 401 7.64 -12.48 -9.79
C PRO A 401 6.93 -11.50 -10.72
N ILE A 402 7.37 -11.44 -11.98
CA ILE A 402 6.72 -10.69 -13.05
C ILE A 402 6.47 -11.63 -14.22
N PHE A 403 5.21 -11.74 -14.64
CA PHE A 403 4.85 -12.53 -15.81
C PHE A 403 4.92 -11.71 -17.09
N SER A 404 5.44 -12.33 -18.14
CA SER A 404 5.39 -11.83 -19.50
C SER A 404 4.66 -12.84 -20.38
N LEU A 405 3.49 -12.44 -20.87
CA LEU A 405 2.66 -13.26 -21.75
C LEU A 405 2.06 -12.41 -22.87
N ASN A 406 2.10 -12.94 -24.11
CA ASN A 406 1.39 -12.31 -25.22
C ASN A 406 0.02 -12.96 -25.42
N ASN A 407 -1.01 -12.39 -24.79
CA ASN A 407 -2.39 -12.91 -24.84
C ASN A 407 -2.93 -13.12 -26.27
N ARG A 408 -2.53 -12.28 -27.24
CA ARG A 408 -3.00 -12.39 -28.63
C ARG A 408 -2.39 -13.54 -29.41
N LYS A 409 -1.21 -14.02 -28.99
CA LYS A 409 -0.54 -15.18 -29.59
C LYS A 409 -0.86 -16.48 -28.84
N THR A 410 -1.32 -16.38 -27.60
CA THR A 410 -1.55 -17.52 -26.69
C THR A 410 -2.94 -18.13 -26.84
N PHE A 411 -3.93 -17.32 -27.23
CA PHE A 411 -5.32 -17.76 -27.35
C PHE A 411 -5.89 -17.47 -28.73
N ILE A 412 -6.61 -18.44 -29.29
CA ILE A 412 -7.27 -18.37 -30.59
C ILE A 412 -8.78 -18.45 -30.47
N THR A 413 -9.43 -17.93 -31.51
CA THR A 413 -10.88 -17.97 -31.70
C THR A 413 -11.27 -19.01 -32.76
N SER A 414 -12.57 -19.28 -32.89
CA SER A 414 -13.10 -20.29 -33.83
C SER A 414 -12.65 -20.10 -35.29
N THR A 415 -12.47 -18.86 -35.76
CA THR A 415 -12.03 -18.59 -37.14
C THR A 415 -10.59 -18.99 -37.41
N GLN A 416 -9.74 -18.98 -36.38
CA GLN A 416 -8.33 -19.36 -36.46
C GLN A 416 -8.13 -20.86 -36.23
N TYR A 417 -9.03 -21.49 -35.47
CA TYR A 417 -8.98 -22.93 -35.18
C TYR A 417 -9.04 -23.80 -36.45
N SER A 418 -9.84 -23.41 -37.44
CA SER A 418 -9.99 -24.14 -38.70
C SER A 418 -8.73 -24.14 -39.58
N GLN A 419 -7.73 -23.30 -39.25
CA GLN A 419 -6.47 -23.17 -39.97
C GLN A 419 -5.31 -23.93 -39.29
N LEU A 420 -5.54 -24.51 -38.10
CA LEU A 420 -4.50 -25.22 -37.36
C LEU A 420 -4.30 -26.64 -37.90
N PRO A 421 -3.04 -27.13 -37.92
CA PRO A 421 -2.75 -28.53 -38.23
C PRO A 421 -3.43 -29.44 -37.20
N SER A 422 -4.14 -30.45 -37.69
CA SER A 422 -4.97 -31.36 -36.90
C SER A 422 -4.18 -32.46 -36.17
N SER A 423 -2.84 -32.42 -36.11
CA SER A 423 -2.01 -33.52 -35.61
C SER A 423 -0.86 -33.12 -34.67
N SER A 424 -0.86 -31.92 -34.10
CA SER A 424 0.25 -31.46 -33.23
C SER A 424 -0.07 -31.59 -31.74
N ASP A 425 0.90 -32.11 -30.99
CA ASP A 425 0.95 -31.97 -29.53
C ASP A 425 1.02 -30.49 -29.15
N THR A 426 0.53 -30.16 -27.95
CA THR A 426 0.61 -28.79 -27.43
C THR A 426 1.84 -28.66 -26.54
N VAL A 427 2.72 -27.74 -26.90
CA VAL A 427 3.97 -27.45 -26.21
C VAL A 427 3.88 -26.09 -25.54
N MET A 428 4.09 -26.06 -24.22
CA MET A 428 4.20 -24.84 -23.44
C MET A 428 5.62 -24.69 -22.92
N THR A 429 6.29 -23.60 -23.31
CA THR A 429 7.62 -23.25 -22.83
C THR A 429 7.49 -22.19 -21.73
N ILE A 430 8.00 -22.49 -20.56
CA ILE A 430 8.02 -21.62 -19.38
C ILE A 430 9.48 -21.26 -19.12
N THR A 431 9.83 -20.00 -19.30
CA THR A 431 11.18 -19.50 -19.02
C THR A 431 11.18 -18.77 -17.69
N ILE A 432 11.88 -19.31 -16.70
CA ILE A 432 12.13 -18.68 -15.41
C ILE A 432 13.51 -18.04 -15.50
N SER A 433 13.61 -16.75 -15.16
CA SER A 433 14.87 -16.02 -15.23
C SER A 433 14.97 -15.07 -14.04
N GLU A 434 16.19 -14.89 -13.55
CA GLU A 434 16.48 -13.88 -12.54
C GLU A 434 16.71 -12.51 -13.19
N ALA A 435 16.16 -11.44 -12.61
CA ALA A 435 16.47 -10.08 -13.01
C ALA A 435 17.94 -9.77 -12.70
N SER A 436 18.61 -8.94 -13.51
CA SER A 436 20.02 -8.55 -13.27
C SER A 436 20.21 -7.52 -12.13
N TYR A 437 19.14 -7.24 -11.40
CA TYR A 437 19.08 -6.27 -10.32
C TYR A 437 18.18 -6.80 -9.21
N TYR A 438 18.39 -6.28 -8.01
CA TYR A 438 17.52 -6.52 -6.86
C TYR A 438 17.03 -5.20 -6.30
N ILE A 439 15.90 -5.25 -5.61
CA ILE A 439 15.30 -4.11 -4.91
C ILE A 439 15.84 -4.13 -3.48
N LYS A 440 16.53 -3.07 -3.09
CA LYS A 440 16.94 -2.86 -1.70
C LYS A 440 16.04 -1.80 -1.07
N ASN A 441 15.23 -2.22 -0.12
CA ASN A 441 14.42 -1.36 0.70
C ASN A 441 15.11 -1.19 2.04
N THR A 442 15.25 0.04 2.52
CA THR A 442 15.85 0.32 3.82
C THR A 442 14.88 1.09 4.70
N GLU A 443 14.60 0.55 5.88
CA GLU A 443 13.92 1.24 6.97
C GLU A 443 14.98 1.75 7.95
N SER A 444 15.08 3.07 8.08
CA SER A 444 15.93 3.73 9.06
C SER A 444 15.12 4.56 10.05
N PRO A 445 15.54 4.65 11.32
CA PRO A 445 14.87 5.56 12.25
C PRO A 445 15.06 7.02 11.79
N ILE A 446 13.99 7.82 11.85
CA ILE A 446 14.06 9.26 11.52
C ILE A 446 14.99 9.98 12.48
N ALA A 447 14.89 9.68 13.78
CA ALA A 447 15.77 10.22 14.79
C ALA A 447 16.20 9.14 15.79
N LYS A 448 17.50 9.10 16.05
CA LYS A 448 18.08 8.26 17.12
C LYS A 448 17.89 8.93 18.49
N GLN A 449 18.11 8.18 19.57
CA GLN A 449 17.91 8.68 20.93
C GLN A 449 18.66 10.00 21.20
N GLN A 450 19.92 10.11 20.75
CA GLN A 450 20.74 11.31 20.95
C GLN A 450 20.18 12.52 20.21
N GLU A 451 19.69 12.30 18.99
CA GLU A 451 19.11 13.31 18.12
C GLU A 451 17.77 13.82 18.69
N VAL A 452 16.89 12.89 19.11
CA VAL A 452 15.64 13.23 19.80
C VAL A 452 15.91 14.10 21.03
N ILE A 453 16.88 13.73 21.88
CA ILE A 453 17.24 14.50 23.08
C ILE A 453 17.78 15.88 22.70
N PHE A 454 18.73 15.94 21.77
CA PHE A 454 19.40 17.19 21.37
C PHE A 454 18.41 18.19 20.76
N HIS A 455 17.59 17.76 19.80
CA HIS A 455 16.64 18.64 19.12
C HIS A 455 15.45 19.00 20.02
N THR A 456 15.02 18.14 20.94
CA THR A 456 14.02 18.53 21.96
C THR A 456 14.57 19.61 22.89
N PHE A 457 15.85 19.53 23.26
CA PHE A 457 16.51 20.58 24.05
C PHE A 457 16.66 21.89 23.26
N LEU A 458 17.05 21.81 21.99
CA LEU A 458 17.14 22.98 21.11
C LEU A 458 15.77 23.65 20.92
N PHE A 459 14.72 22.86 20.70
CA PHE A 459 13.34 23.34 20.64
C PHE A 459 12.90 24.03 21.94
N THR A 460 13.31 23.50 23.09
CA THR A 460 13.05 24.11 24.41
C THR A 460 13.70 25.49 24.52
N ILE A 461 14.96 25.64 24.07
CA ILE A 461 15.66 26.94 24.05
C ILE A 461 14.92 27.93 23.15
N ILE A 462 14.54 27.52 21.93
CA ILE A 462 13.81 28.37 21.00
C ILE A 462 12.48 28.85 21.63
N CYS A 463 11.75 27.96 22.29
CA CYS A 463 10.50 28.34 22.98
C CYS A 463 10.74 29.39 24.08
N LEU A 464 11.81 29.24 24.86
CA LEU A 464 12.19 30.20 25.89
C LEU A 464 12.61 31.55 25.29
N GLU A 465 13.38 31.55 24.20
CA GLU A 465 13.82 32.76 23.50
C GLU A 465 12.66 33.53 22.87
N ILE A 466 11.78 32.84 22.13
CA ILE A 466 10.57 33.44 21.54
C ILE A 466 9.72 34.06 22.63
N SER A 467 9.60 33.40 23.78
CA SER A 467 8.80 33.90 24.90
C SER A 467 9.45 35.10 25.59
N GLY A 468 10.77 35.10 25.71
CA GLY A 468 11.55 36.26 26.15
C GLY A 468 11.38 37.45 25.20
N LEU A 469 11.37 37.21 23.89
CA LEU A 469 11.12 38.22 22.87
C LEU A 469 9.69 38.77 22.95
N ILE A 470 8.68 37.91 23.07
CA ILE A 470 7.27 38.32 23.25
C ILE A 470 7.13 39.17 24.51
N PHE A 471 7.74 38.76 25.62
CA PHE A 471 7.73 39.54 26.85
C PHE A 471 8.35 40.93 26.67
N LEU A 472 9.49 41.01 25.97
CA LEU A 472 10.16 42.26 25.68
C LEU A 472 9.31 43.17 24.77
N ILE A 473 8.67 42.63 23.73
CA ILE A 473 7.75 43.37 22.85
C ILE A 473 6.55 43.91 23.63
N VAL A 474 5.91 43.07 24.46
CA VAL A 474 4.77 43.48 25.27
C VAL A 474 5.16 44.62 26.23
N LYS A 475 6.32 44.50 26.87
CA LYS A 475 6.80 45.49 27.84
C LYS A 475 7.22 46.81 27.19
N LEU A 476 7.96 46.75 26.07
CA LEU A 476 8.53 47.93 25.43
C LEU A 476 7.59 48.64 24.45
N MET A 477 6.69 47.91 23.78
CA MET A 477 5.74 48.52 22.84
C MET A 477 4.32 48.60 23.41
N PHE A 478 3.78 47.49 23.90
CA PHE A 478 2.35 47.41 24.17
C PHE A 478 1.94 48.21 25.42
N ILE A 479 2.67 48.03 26.53
CA ILE A 479 2.41 48.78 27.78
C ILE A 479 2.45 50.31 27.58
N PRO A 480 3.49 50.91 26.96
CA PRO A 480 3.53 52.36 26.78
C PRO A 480 2.46 52.88 25.81
N ILE A 481 2.08 52.12 24.77
CA ILE A 481 0.98 52.48 23.87
C ILE A 481 -0.34 52.51 24.66
N VAL A 482 -0.62 51.46 25.45
CA VAL A 482 -1.84 51.41 26.28
C VAL A 482 -1.87 52.55 27.30
N LYS A 483 -0.74 52.83 27.97
CA LYS A 483 -0.65 53.97 28.90
C LYS A 483 -0.92 55.31 28.18
N LYS A 484 -0.42 55.51 26.96
CA LYS A 484 -0.72 56.70 26.14
C LYS A 484 -2.19 56.79 25.73
N VAL A 485 -2.79 55.69 25.29
CA VAL A 485 -4.21 55.65 24.85
C VAL A 485 -5.15 55.94 26.03
N ILE A 486 -4.89 55.35 27.20
CA ILE A 486 -5.65 55.60 28.42
C ILE A 486 -5.50 57.06 28.85
N ALA A 487 -4.28 57.61 28.87
CA ALA A 487 -4.07 59.03 29.19
C ALA A 487 -4.82 59.97 28.23
N HIS A 488 -4.89 59.61 26.94
CA HIS A 488 -5.63 60.38 25.94
C HIS A 488 -7.16 60.33 26.15
N TYR A 489 -7.71 59.16 26.52
CA TYR A 489 -9.15 59.00 26.79
C TYR A 489 -9.61 59.68 28.09
N TYR A 490 -8.78 59.71 29.14
CA TYR A 490 -9.13 60.31 30.44
C TYR A 490 -8.96 61.84 30.50
N HIS A 491 -8.30 62.46 29.51
CA HIS A 491 -8.10 63.92 29.44
C HIS A 491 -9.12 64.69 28.58
N ALA A 492 -10.26 64.09 28.19
CA ALA A 492 -11.36 64.84 27.57
C ALA A 492 -12.09 65.70 28.64
N PRO A 493 -12.28 67.04 28.45
CA PRO A 493 -12.75 67.92 29.53
C PRO A 493 -14.26 67.76 29.81
N ARG A 494 -14.63 67.49 31.06
CA ARG A 494 -15.99 67.68 31.58
C ARG A 494 -16.32 69.17 31.64
N GLY A 495 -17.45 69.56 31.05
CA GLY A 495 -17.92 70.94 30.90
C GLY A 495 -18.13 71.70 32.22
N LYS A 496 -17.84 73.00 32.18
CA LYS A 496 -18.06 73.98 33.26
C LYS A 496 -19.57 74.26 33.42
N VAL A 497 -20.07 74.15 34.65
CA VAL A 497 -21.36 74.75 35.08
C VAL A 497 -21.01 76.00 35.90
N THR A 498 -21.48 77.16 35.44
CA THR A 498 -21.38 78.47 36.09
C THR A 498 -22.36 78.60 37.26
N PRO A 499 -21.99 79.22 38.40
CA PRO A 499 -22.95 79.81 39.32
C PRO A 499 -23.04 81.34 39.17
N THR A 500 -24.28 81.80 39.20
CA THR A 500 -24.81 83.17 39.21
C THR A 500 -24.40 83.95 40.47
N HIS A 501 -24.12 85.25 40.30
CA HIS A 501 -23.84 86.23 41.36
C HIS A 501 -25.10 87.09 41.60
N GLU A 502 -25.59 87.18 42.84
CA GLU A 502 -26.51 88.24 43.28
C GLU A 502 -26.49 88.41 44.81
N ASN A 503 -26.81 89.63 45.27
CA ASN A 503 -26.91 90.22 46.63
C ASN A 503 -25.69 91.07 47.06
N ALA A 504 -25.72 92.41 46.99
CA ALA A 504 -26.43 93.40 47.86
C ALA A 504 -25.86 93.42 49.30
N SER A 505 -25.57 94.53 50.00
CA SER A 505 -25.60 95.99 49.80
C SER A 505 -25.16 96.66 51.13
N HIS A 506 -24.75 97.94 51.08
CA HIS A 506 -24.75 98.95 52.16
C HIS A 506 -23.69 98.95 53.30
N GLU A 507 -22.68 99.81 53.14
CA GLU A 507 -22.61 101.18 53.71
C GLU A 507 -22.84 101.39 55.23
N SER A 508 -21.77 101.78 55.96
CA SER A 508 -21.75 103.00 56.79
C SER A 508 -20.37 103.30 57.42
N ASN A 509 -20.03 104.57 57.23
CA ASN A 509 -18.99 105.47 57.73
C ASN A 509 -18.40 105.36 59.17
N SER A 510 -17.14 105.83 59.22
CA SER A 510 -16.53 106.86 60.08
C SER A 510 -16.26 106.66 61.59
N GLU A 511 -14.97 106.89 61.90
CA GLU A 511 -14.41 107.72 62.98
C GLU A 511 -14.29 107.19 64.43
N THR A 512 -13.04 106.80 64.74
CA THR A 512 -12.20 107.23 65.88
C THR A 512 -12.81 107.89 67.13
N ARG A 513 -12.55 107.22 68.28
CA ARG A 513 -11.87 107.69 69.53
C ARG A 513 -12.48 108.92 70.23
N SER A 514 -12.79 108.94 71.52
CA SER A 514 -12.00 108.53 72.70
C SER A 514 -12.86 108.57 73.97
N GLU A 515 -12.48 107.80 74.99
CA GLU A 515 -12.81 108.06 76.41
C GLU A 515 -12.10 109.35 76.90
N ASP A 516 -12.81 110.11 77.74
CA ASP A 516 -12.42 111.21 78.66
C ASP A 516 -11.70 112.43 78.03
N ASP A 517 -12.14 113.69 78.09
CA ASP A 517 -13.01 114.50 78.98
C ASP A 517 -13.84 115.52 78.14
#